data_AF-A0AAU9J9Y5-F1
#
_entry.id   AF-A0AAU9J9Y5-F1
#
_cell.length_a   1.000
_cell.length_b   1.000
_cell.length_c   1.000
_cell.angle_alpha   90.00
_cell.angle_beta   90.00
_cell.angle_gamma   90.00
#
_symmetry.space_group_name_H-M   'P 1'
#
loop_
_entity.id
_entity.type
_entity.pdbx_description
1 polymer ?
#
loop_
_entity_poly.entity_id
_entity_poly.type
_entity_poly.pdbx_seq_one_letter_code
_entity_poly.pdbx_strand_id
1 'polypeptide(L)'
;MGIFEGLIVHRPLTNQRRYDFVINEIYQHLLVHQDEIQINIETNKYIHIQALYGSDITTFPLSCFNMRTNFFRIYSGLTPPEDVMHYGSIVWECLNILRENYPSHIEISEENLGRCAPHFTDISDAEILRRQISCISSRKDDPIMLHSEEMEDLWYVLYSAVKAYDIKGIMICLEILNSNTNCPPLVFKAAKTEDLRLLEGMLDENEVNINALQFPGLMERCREMSRNILKKIILKHPEKAQDIPSLKELGHLESPRPVTIIDGKYEMPCTLNALVFQLTETACIERATFLLESLNGTQNLEDLVQLRWPERLKVLLEKYCDGIFGEEEHDVIKYGLFQDALATAVIKLSKNPEFLLLLLNTGFFERFFEVLEEACVLAYNVIIHKDDPEECKLYKFIDRSLKLSELTISPGFYKFLRPIQETLVKVSSKLMNLTHHGIEDKGMPAPDDPEELKLISLELYEFKQKLSLIITKTDALLEYQERHEDKYARLFPNL
;
A
#
# COMPACT_ATOMS: atom_id res chain seq x y z
N MET A 1 -29.60 45.96 -9.41
CA MET A 1 -28.46 45.05 -9.16
C MET A 1 -29.02 43.67 -9.03
N GLY A 2 -28.65 42.79 -9.96
CA GLY A 2 -29.12 41.41 -10.01
C GLY A 2 -28.40 40.52 -9.00
N ILE A 3 -28.82 39.26 -8.93
CA ILE A 3 -28.19 38.20 -8.14
C ILE A 3 -27.39 37.33 -9.10
N PHE A 4 -26.11 37.15 -8.79
CA PHE A 4 -25.21 36.31 -9.56
C PHE A 4 -24.54 35.29 -8.65
N GLU A 5 -24.38 34.08 -9.18
CA GLU A 5 -23.63 33.01 -8.53
C GLU A 5 -22.62 32.47 -9.54
N GLY A 6 -21.42 32.21 -9.07
CA GLY A 6 -20.28 31.89 -9.91
C GLY A 6 -19.55 30.68 -9.41
N LEU A 7 -19.09 29.88 -10.36
CA LEU A 7 -18.15 28.80 -10.15
C LEU A 7 -16.87 29.14 -10.92
N ILE A 8 -15.75 29.18 -10.22
CA ILE A 8 -14.43 29.47 -10.75
C ILE A 8 -13.62 28.19 -10.74
N VAL A 9 -13.23 27.71 -11.92
CA VAL A 9 -12.39 26.52 -12.09
C VAL A 9 -10.95 26.98 -12.28
N HIS A 10 -10.14 26.82 -11.25
CA HIS A 10 -8.71 27.17 -11.28
C HIS A 10 -7.90 26.18 -12.12
N ARG A 11 -8.31 24.91 -12.14
CA ARG A 11 -7.63 23.81 -12.81
C ARG A 11 -8.62 22.82 -13.42
N PRO A 12 -8.35 22.24 -14.60
CA PRO A 12 -9.25 21.28 -15.23
C PRO A 12 -9.45 20.05 -14.35
N LEU A 13 -10.69 19.58 -14.24
CA LEU A 13 -11.00 18.32 -13.59
C LEU A 13 -10.69 17.15 -14.52
N THR A 14 -10.10 16.09 -14.01
CA THR A 14 -9.63 14.96 -14.84
C THR A 14 -10.28 13.63 -14.48
N ASN A 15 -10.77 13.49 -13.25
CA ASN A 15 -11.40 12.26 -12.78
C ASN A 15 -12.92 12.26 -13.00
N GLN A 16 -13.36 11.70 -14.12
CA GLN A 16 -14.79 11.57 -14.44
C GLN A 16 -15.54 10.72 -13.41
N ARG A 17 -14.94 9.65 -12.87
CA ARG A 17 -15.61 8.77 -11.89
C ARG A 17 -15.94 9.50 -10.60
N ARG A 18 -15.01 10.32 -10.09
CA ARG A 18 -15.25 11.19 -8.94
C ARG A 18 -16.32 12.22 -9.27
N TYR A 19 -16.25 12.83 -10.44
CA TYR A 19 -17.23 13.82 -10.87
C TYR A 19 -18.64 13.23 -10.98
N ASP A 20 -18.79 12.00 -11.48
CA ASP A 20 -20.07 11.30 -11.53
C ASP A 20 -20.69 11.12 -10.14
N PHE A 21 -19.87 10.86 -9.11
CA PHE A 21 -20.34 10.81 -7.72
C PHE A 21 -20.87 12.16 -7.26
N VAL A 22 -20.15 13.24 -7.54
CA VAL A 22 -20.54 14.62 -7.18
C VAL A 22 -21.80 15.05 -7.92
N ILE A 23 -21.90 14.75 -9.22
CA ILE A 23 -23.10 15.01 -10.02
C ILE A 23 -24.30 14.22 -9.50
N ASN A 24 -24.10 12.97 -9.05
CA ASN A 24 -25.16 12.21 -8.42
C ASN A 24 -25.61 12.84 -7.10
N GLU A 25 -24.69 13.35 -6.28
CA GLU A 25 -25.02 14.09 -5.06
C GLU A 25 -25.84 15.35 -5.35
N ILE A 26 -25.41 16.15 -6.33
CA ILE A 26 -26.17 17.31 -6.83
C ILE A 26 -27.55 16.87 -7.30
N TYR A 27 -27.64 15.81 -8.11
CA TYR A 27 -28.92 15.32 -8.60
C TYR A 27 -29.86 14.87 -7.47
N GLN A 28 -29.35 14.18 -6.44
CA GLN A 28 -30.15 13.81 -5.27
C GLN A 28 -30.64 15.05 -4.52
N HIS A 29 -29.80 16.07 -4.34
CA HIS A 29 -30.20 17.33 -3.74
C HIS A 29 -31.32 18.00 -4.54
N LEU A 30 -31.19 18.06 -5.87
CA LEU A 30 -32.21 18.65 -6.74
C LEU A 30 -33.55 17.90 -6.70
N LEU A 31 -33.52 16.57 -6.60
CA LEU A 31 -34.74 15.77 -6.48
C LEU A 31 -35.56 16.08 -5.22
N VAL A 32 -34.90 16.48 -4.12
CA VAL A 32 -35.59 16.93 -2.90
C VAL A 32 -36.40 18.20 -3.15
N HIS A 33 -35.97 19.03 -4.09
CA HIS A 33 -36.57 20.31 -4.45
C HIS A 33 -37.34 20.28 -5.78
N GLN A 34 -37.68 19.10 -6.32
CA GLN A 34 -38.33 18.97 -7.64
C GLN A 34 -39.67 19.71 -7.79
N ASP A 35 -40.33 20.02 -6.69
CA ASP A 35 -41.60 20.78 -6.68
C ASP A 35 -41.37 22.30 -6.72
N GLU A 36 -40.14 22.76 -6.46
CA GLU A 36 -39.74 24.18 -6.39
C GLU A 36 -39.01 24.64 -7.66
N ILE A 37 -38.43 23.71 -8.41
CA ILE A 37 -37.59 23.99 -9.59
C ILE A 37 -37.93 23.07 -10.77
N GLN A 38 -37.67 23.53 -11.98
CA GLN A 38 -37.72 22.70 -13.18
C GLN A 38 -36.34 22.08 -13.41
N ILE A 39 -36.30 20.75 -13.54
CA ILE A 39 -35.09 19.99 -13.84
C ILE A 39 -35.25 19.34 -15.21
N ASN A 40 -34.33 19.62 -16.13
CA ASN A 40 -34.29 19.00 -17.45
C ASN A 40 -32.90 18.45 -17.72
N ILE A 41 -32.79 17.14 -17.95
CA ILE A 41 -31.51 16.48 -18.20
C ILE A 41 -31.35 16.25 -19.70
N GLU A 42 -30.41 16.98 -20.31
CA GLU A 42 -29.96 16.69 -21.66
C GLU A 42 -28.94 15.56 -21.61
N THR A 43 -29.33 14.39 -22.09
CA THR A 43 -28.53 13.15 -21.98
C THR A 43 -27.08 13.36 -22.44
N ASN A 44 -26.14 12.96 -21.59
CA ASN A 44 -24.68 13.07 -21.79
C ASN A 44 -24.14 14.49 -21.99
N LYS A 45 -24.91 15.54 -21.63
CA LYS A 45 -24.47 16.92 -21.78
C LYS A 45 -24.60 17.73 -20.50
N TYR A 46 -25.82 18.07 -20.09
CA TYR A 46 -26.07 19.02 -19.01
C TYR A 46 -27.31 18.67 -18.19
N ILE A 47 -27.27 19.01 -16.90
CA ILE A 47 -28.45 19.21 -16.06
C ILE A 47 -28.81 20.68 -16.18
N HIS A 48 -29.99 20.97 -16.74
CA HIS A 48 -30.56 22.30 -16.82
C HIS A 48 -31.54 22.49 -15.66
N ILE A 49 -31.40 23.60 -14.95
CA ILE A 49 -32.23 23.94 -13.80
C ILE A 49 -32.76 25.35 -13.97
N GLN A 50 -34.02 25.56 -13.62
CA GLN A 50 -34.65 26.87 -13.65
C GLN A 50 -35.67 26.98 -12.53
N ALA A 51 -35.86 28.18 -11.97
CA ALA A 51 -37.02 28.45 -11.13
C ALA A 51 -38.32 28.27 -11.95
N LEU A 52 -39.44 28.01 -11.28
CA LEU A 52 -40.75 27.93 -11.93
C LEU A 52 -41.10 29.21 -12.70
N TYR A 53 -40.63 30.37 -12.21
CA TYR A 53 -40.89 31.67 -12.82
C TYR A 53 -39.67 32.61 -12.74
N GLY A 54 -39.38 33.32 -13.83
CA GLY A 54 -38.60 34.57 -13.79
C GLY A 54 -37.10 34.47 -13.54
N SER A 55 -36.50 33.27 -13.56
CA SER A 55 -35.03 33.07 -13.51
C SER A 55 -34.44 32.71 -14.87
N ASP A 56 -33.14 32.92 -15.03
CA ASP A 56 -32.39 32.29 -16.12
C ASP A 56 -32.10 30.81 -15.78
N ILE A 57 -31.74 30.05 -16.81
CA ILE A 57 -31.37 28.64 -16.69
C ILE A 57 -29.93 28.54 -16.17
N THR A 58 -29.73 27.75 -15.12
CA THR A 58 -28.42 27.31 -14.64
C THR A 58 -28.13 25.92 -15.20
N THR A 59 -26.88 25.69 -15.61
CA THR A 59 -26.48 24.44 -16.27
C THR A 59 -25.26 23.82 -15.60
N PHE A 60 -25.37 22.54 -15.21
CA PHE A 60 -24.25 21.75 -14.72
C PHE A 60 -23.86 20.69 -15.76
N PRO A 61 -22.60 20.64 -16.22
CA PRO A 61 -22.19 19.63 -17.17
C PRO A 61 -22.21 18.23 -16.56
N LEU A 62 -22.57 17.22 -17.34
CA LEU A 62 -22.50 15.81 -16.91
C LEU A 62 -21.08 15.22 -17.07
N SER A 63 -20.18 15.94 -17.74
CA SER A 63 -18.78 15.54 -17.90
C SER A 63 -17.83 16.54 -17.25
N CYS A 64 -16.85 16.03 -16.49
CA CYS A 64 -15.85 16.85 -15.83
C CYS A 64 -15.00 17.66 -16.82
N PHE A 65 -14.81 17.15 -18.04
CA PHE A 65 -14.07 17.82 -19.11
C PHE A 65 -14.77 19.08 -19.65
N ASN A 66 -16.08 19.18 -19.42
CA ASN A 66 -16.89 20.34 -19.80
C ASN A 66 -17.04 21.35 -18.64
N MET A 67 -16.49 21.04 -17.47
CA MET A 67 -16.52 21.93 -16.32
C MET A 67 -15.57 23.11 -16.55
N ARG A 68 -16.13 24.31 -16.59
CA ARG A 68 -15.43 25.57 -16.83
C ARG A 68 -15.88 26.61 -15.83
N THR A 69 -15.10 27.68 -15.71
CA THR A 69 -15.54 28.89 -14.99
C THR A 69 -16.83 29.42 -15.61
N ASN A 70 -17.90 29.46 -14.83
CA ASN A 70 -19.23 29.84 -15.27
C ASN A 70 -19.86 30.78 -14.23
N PHE A 71 -20.60 31.78 -14.72
CA PHE A 71 -21.36 32.70 -13.88
C PHE A 71 -22.82 32.64 -14.30
N PHE A 72 -23.67 32.33 -13.34
CA PHE A 72 -25.11 32.22 -13.48
C PHE A 72 -25.75 33.52 -13.00
N ARG A 73 -26.58 34.11 -13.86
CA ARG A 73 -27.45 35.22 -13.46
C ARG A 73 -28.74 34.63 -12.91
N ILE A 74 -28.85 34.53 -11.60
CA ILE A 74 -30.03 33.97 -10.93
C ILE A 74 -31.24 34.90 -11.14
N TYR A 75 -31.03 36.21 -11.00
CA TYR A 75 -32.09 37.20 -11.12
C TYR A 75 -31.56 38.57 -11.58
N SER A 76 -32.33 39.29 -12.40
CA SER A 76 -31.94 40.61 -12.92
C SER A 76 -32.60 41.80 -12.20
N GLY A 77 -33.66 41.57 -11.44
CA GLY A 77 -34.43 42.61 -10.75
C GLY A 77 -33.86 43.01 -9.39
N LEU A 78 -34.47 44.02 -8.77
CA LEU A 78 -34.05 44.54 -7.46
C LEU A 78 -34.59 43.72 -6.28
N THR A 79 -35.81 43.20 -6.42
CA THR A 79 -36.53 42.46 -5.38
C THR A 79 -36.87 41.07 -5.93
N PRO A 80 -36.09 40.03 -5.61
CA PRO A 80 -36.35 38.68 -6.08
C PRO A 80 -37.68 38.16 -5.51
N PRO A 81 -38.54 37.52 -6.33
CA PRO A 81 -39.67 36.74 -5.85
C PRO A 81 -39.21 35.58 -4.96
N GLU A 82 -40.09 35.10 -4.08
CA GLU A 82 -39.81 34.00 -3.15
C GLU A 82 -39.29 32.73 -3.85
N ASP A 83 -39.89 32.35 -4.98
CA ASP A 83 -39.44 31.20 -5.79
C ASP A 83 -37.99 31.36 -6.30
N VAL A 84 -37.61 32.59 -6.65
CA VAL A 84 -36.25 32.90 -7.13
C VAL A 84 -35.26 32.91 -5.97
N MET A 85 -35.70 33.28 -4.76
CA MET A 85 -34.87 33.22 -3.55
C MET A 85 -34.57 31.77 -3.14
N HIS A 86 -35.58 30.88 -3.20
CA HIS A 86 -35.39 29.44 -3.01
C HIS A 86 -34.45 28.87 -4.07
N TYR A 87 -34.71 29.18 -5.34
CA TYR A 87 -33.87 28.75 -6.46
C TYR A 87 -32.40 29.17 -6.29
N GLY A 88 -32.12 30.41 -5.92
CA GLY A 88 -30.75 30.86 -5.63
C GLY A 88 -30.10 30.05 -4.51
N SER A 89 -30.83 29.79 -3.41
CA SER A 89 -30.31 28.95 -2.34
C SER A 89 -30.00 27.52 -2.78
N ILE A 90 -30.82 26.94 -3.66
CA ILE A 90 -30.62 25.57 -4.21
C ILE A 90 -29.39 25.55 -5.13
N VAL A 91 -29.25 26.53 -6.03
CA VAL A 91 -28.08 26.62 -6.91
C VAL A 91 -26.82 26.80 -6.08
N TRP A 92 -26.86 27.64 -5.05
CA TRP A 92 -25.73 27.84 -4.16
C TRP A 92 -25.28 26.57 -3.46
N GLU A 93 -26.21 25.74 -2.98
CA GLU A 93 -25.85 24.45 -2.37
C GLU A 93 -25.24 23.48 -3.40
N CYS A 94 -25.73 23.46 -4.64
CA CYS A 94 -25.09 22.69 -5.72
C CYS A 94 -23.65 23.15 -5.97
N LEU A 95 -23.37 24.45 -5.89
CA LEU A 95 -22.03 25.02 -6.00
C LEU A 95 -21.16 24.65 -4.79
N ASN A 96 -21.72 24.62 -3.58
CA ASN A 96 -21.01 24.17 -2.38
C ASN A 96 -20.63 22.70 -2.47
N ILE A 97 -21.53 21.81 -2.92
CA ILE A 97 -21.22 20.39 -3.14
C ILE A 97 -19.98 20.23 -4.05
N LEU A 98 -19.89 21.03 -5.12
CA LEU A 98 -18.71 21.03 -6.00
C LEU A 98 -17.45 21.54 -5.30
N ARG A 99 -17.54 22.65 -4.56
CA ARG A 99 -16.42 23.24 -3.81
C ARG A 99 -15.91 22.31 -2.70
N GLU A 100 -16.80 21.62 -2.01
CA GLU A 100 -16.49 20.68 -0.93
C GLU A 100 -15.75 19.45 -1.47
N ASN A 101 -16.19 18.97 -2.64
CA ASN A 101 -15.57 17.83 -3.30
C ASN A 101 -14.31 18.19 -4.09
N TYR A 102 -14.06 19.46 -4.46
CA TYR A 102 -12.88 19.88 -5.22
C TYR A 102 -12.21 21.14 -4.64
N PRO A 103 -11.81 21.12 -3.36
CA PRO A 103 -11.43 22.32 -2.62
C PRO A 103 -10.18 23.03 -3.14
N SER A 104 -9.26 22.33 -3.83
CA SER A 104 -8.08 22.98 -4.44
C SER A 104 -8.29 23.39 -5.90
N HIS A 105 -9.43 23.07 -6.51
CA HIS A 105 -9.71 23.28 -7.94
C HIS A 105 -10.88 24.23 -8.20
N ILE A 106 -11.85 24.28 -7.28
CA ILE A 106 -13.08 25.04 -7.42
C ILE A 106 -13.19 26.09 -6.32
N GLU A 107 -13.44 27.32 -6.74
CA GLU A 107 -13.86 28.43 -5.90
C GLU A 107 -15.25 28.88 -6.33
N ILE A 108 -16.05 29.38 -5.39
CA ILE A 108 -17.38 29.90 -5.68
C ILE A 108 -17.42 31.40 -5.36
N SER A 109 -18.24 32.13 -6.10
CA SER A 109 -18.40 33.57 -5.98
C SER A 109 -19.88 33.92 -5.97
N GLU A 110 -20.26 34.90 -5.17
CA GLU A 110 -21.62 35.43 -5.15
C GLU A 110 -21.64 36.94 -5.33
N GLU A 111 -22.71 37.44 -5.92
CA GLU A 111 -23.04 38.86 -5.91
C GLU A 111 -24.51 39.06 -5.52
N ASN A 112 -24.76 39.73 -4.40
CA ASN A 112 -26.08 40.05 -3.85
C ASN A 112 -26.92 38.83 -3.42
N LEU A 113 -26.32 37.66 -3.17
CA LEU A 113 -27.02 36.45 -2.75
C LEU A 113 -27.68 36.58 -1.36
N GLY A 114 -27.16 37.46 -0.50
CA GLY A 114 -27.80 37.84 0.76
C GLY A 114 -29.24 38.37 0.62
N ARG A 115 -29.68 38.76 -0.59
CA ARG A 115 -31.08 39.13 -0.87
C ARG A 115 -32.03 37.94 -0.89
N CYS A 116 -31.53 36.71 -0.87
CA CYS A 116 -32.31 35.48 -0.77
C CYS A 116 -32.62 35.08 0.68
N ALA A 117 -32.25 35.88 1.69
CA ALA A 117 -32.64 35.64 3.08
C ALA A 117 -34.17 35.69 3.27
N PRO A 118 -34.78 34.77 4.04
CA PRO A 118 -34.14 33.87 4.99
C PRO A 118 -33.73 32.50 4.43
N HIS A 119 -34.06 32.20 3.16
CA HIS A 119 -33.76 30.90 2.55
C HIS A 119 -32.25 30.67 2.41
N PHE A 120 -31.53 31.76 2.11
CA PHE A 120 -30.08 31.75 2.10
C PHE A 120 -29.49 32.14 3.46
N THR A 121 -28.53 31.34 3.91
CA THR A 121 -27.63 31.66 5.03
C THR A 121 -26.20 31.34 4.66
N ASP A 122 -25.29 32.29 4.90
CA ASP A 122 -23.86 32.08 4.66
C ASP A 122 -23.33 30.89 5.46
N ILE A 123 -22.66 29.98 4.76
CA ILE A 123 -21.97 28.86 5.37
C ILE A 123 -20.64 29.37 5.93
N SER A 124 -20.41 29.14 7.22
CA SER A 124 -19.14 29.52 7.85
C SER A 124 -17.97 28.72 7.29
N ASP A 125 -16.77 29.29 7.27
CA ASP A 125 -15.54 28.60 6.86
C ASP A 125 -15.29 27.30 7.64
N ALA A 126 -15.69 27.26 8.93
CA ALA A 126 -15.58 26.06 9.76
C ALA A 126 -16.50 24.92 9.28
N GLU A 127 -17.70 25.27 8.82
CA GLU A 127 -18.65 24.30 8.27
C GLU A 127 -18.20 23.80 6.89
N ILE A 128 -17.67 24.69 6.04
CA ILE A 128 -17.05 24.31 4.76
C ILE A 128 -15.91 23.31 4.99
N LEU A 129 -15.00 23.62 5.93
CA LEU A 129 -13.90 22.73 6.27
C LEU A 129 -14.41 21.38 6.80
N ARG A 130 -15.44 21.38 7.66
CA ARG A 130 -16.04 20.14 8.18
C ARG A 130 -16.57 19.25 7.05
N ARG A 131 -17.25 19.84 6.06
CA ARG A 131 -17.80 19.12 4.91
C ARG A 131 -16.68 18.58 4.00
N GLN A 132 -15.65 19.39 3.72
CA GLN A 132 -14.45 18.96 2.99
C GLN A 132 -13.73 17.78 3.66
N ILE A 133 -13.57 17.81 4.99
CA ILE A 133 -13.01 16.70 5.78
C ILE A 133 -13.90 15.45 5.64
N SER A 134 -15.23 15.61 5.63
CA SER A 134 -16.15 14.49 5.42
C SER A 134 -15.97 13.84 4.05
N CYS A 135 -15.85 14.66 2.98
CA CYS A 135 -15.58 14.17 1.63
C CYS A 135 -14.29 13.35 1.57
N ILE A 136 -13.20 13.89 2.14
CA ILE A 136 -11.90 13.20 2.22
C ILE A 136 -11.97 11.93 3.08
N SER A 137 -12.65 11.97 4.22
CA SER A 137 -12.77 10.82 5.12
C SER A 137 -13.39 9.62 4.44
N SER A 138 -14.29 9.84 3.47
CA SER A 138 -14.92 8.75 2.70
C SER A 138 -13.88 7.93 1.90
N ARG A 139 -12.72 8.51 1.58
CA ARG A 139 -11.61 7.84 0.86
C ARG A 139 -10.82 6.90 1.75
N LYS A 140 -10.90 7.03 3.08
CA LYS A 140 -10.14 6.19 4.03
C LYS A 140 -10.43 4.70 3.87
N ASP A 141 -11.68 4.36 3.53
CA ASP A 141 -12.14 2.98 3.43
C ASP A 141 -12.11 2.45 1.98
N ASP A 142 -11.78 3.29 1.00
CA ASP A 142 -11.66 2.88 -0.41
C ASP A 142 -10.25 2.31 -0.66
N PRO A 143 -10.09 1.04 -1.07
CA PRO A 143 -8.78 0.43 -1.30
C PRO A 143 -8.12 0.87 -2.62
N ILE A 144 -8.33 2.13 -3.02
CA ILE A 144 -7.84 2.71 -4.26
C ILE A 144 -6.81 3.80 -3.95
N MET A 145 -5.73 3.80 -4.72
CA MET A 145 -4.70 4.83 -4.69
C MET A 145 -5.27 6.18 -5.09
N LEU A 146 -4.92 7.25 -4.37
CA LEU A 146 -5.37 8.60 -4.70
C LEU A 146 -4.75 9.06 -6.02
N HIS A 147 -5.59 9.66 -6.86
CA HIS A 147 -5.16 10.36 -8.06
C HIS A 147 -4.48 11.70 -7.69
N SER A 148 -3.75 12.29 -8.65
CA SER A 148 -3.01 13.54 -8.41
C SER A 148 -3.91 14.69 -7.95
N GLU A 149 -5.09 14.84 -8.55
CA GLU A 149 -6.06 15.88 -8.13
C GLU A 149 -6.56 15.66 -6.70
N GLU A 150 -6.81 14.42 -6.29
CA GLU A 150 -7.29 14.09 -4.95
C GLU A 150 -6.20 14.33 -3.89
N MET A 151 -4.93 14.12 -4.26
CA MET A 151 -3.80 14.47 -3.41
C MET A 151 -3.68 15.98 -3.20
N GLU A 152 -3.90 16.80 -4.23
CA GLU A 152 -3.89 18.26 -4.09
C GLU A 152 -5.02 18.75 -3.18
N ASP A 153 -6.21 18.18 -3.31
CA ASP A 153 -7.34 18.48 -2.42
C ASP A 153 -7.05 18.05 -0.98
N LEU A 154 -6.42 16.89 -0.78
CA LEU A 154 -6.01 16.40 0.55
C LEU A 154 -5.00 17.33 1.22
N TRP A 155 -3.99 17.80 0.50
CA TRP A 155 -3.05 18.79 1.00
C TRP A 155 -3.75 20.10 1.35
N TYR A 156 -4.62 20.60 0.47
CA TYR A 156 -5.38 21.83 0.69
C TYR A 156 -6.22 21.77 1.98
N VAL A 157 -6.91 20.66 2.20
CA VAL A 157 -7.72 20.48 3.42
C VAL A 157 -6.83 20.32 4.65
N LEU A 158 -5.69 19.64 4.55
CA LEU A 158 -4.72 19.57 5.65
C LEU A 158 -4.22 20.96 6.04
N TYR A 159 -3.84 21.82 5.08
CA TYR A 159 -3.46 23.21 5.34
C TYR A 159 -4.56 23.99 6.07
N SER A 160 -5.79 23.83 5.58
CA SER A 160 -6.95 24.52 6.15
C SER A 160 -7.25 24.04 7.58
N ALA A 161 -7.15 22.73 7.83
CA ALA A 161 -7.32 22.13 9.16
C ALA A 161 -6.24 22.59 10.14
N VAL A 162 -4.98 22.68 9.70
CA VAL A 162 -3.88 23.23 10.52
C VAL A 162 -4.14 24.69 10.88
N LYS A 163 -4.51 25.52 9.90
CA LYS A 163 -4.81 26.94 10.11
C LYS A 163 -6.00 27.15 11.05
N ALA A 164 -7.01 26.30 10.96
CA ALA A 164 -8.18 26.31 11.83
C ALA A 164 -7.93 25.64 13.19
N TYR A 165 -6.76 25.05 13.41
CA TYR A 165 -6.42 24.24 14.58
C TYR A 165 -7.39 23.05 14.82
N ASP A 166 -7.97 22.49 13.77
CA ASP A 166 -8.87 21.33 13.84
C ASP A 166 -8.06 20.01 13.91
N ILE A 167 -7.78 19.55 15.12
CA ILE A 167 -7.01 18.32 15.37
C ILE A 167 -7.65 17.09 14.72
N LYS A 168 -8.99 17.00 14.71
CA LYS A 168 -9.67 15.83 14.13
C LYS A 168 -9.51 15.82 12.62
N GLY A 169 -9.66 16.98 11.98
CA GLY A 169 -9.40 17.16 10.55
C GLY A 169 -7.96 16.83 10.18
N ILE A 170 -6.99 17.34 10.95
CA ILE A 170 -5.57 17.05 10.78
C ILE A 170 -5.33 15.53 10.84
N MET A 171 -5.85 14.85 11.86
CA MET A 171 -5.70 13.40 12.01
C MET A 171 -6.25 12.61 10.82
N ILE A 172 -7.46 12.93 10.36
CA ILE A 172 -8.08 12.24 9.22
C ILE A 172 -7.19 12.36 7.98
N CYS A 173 -6.70 13.57 7.71
CA CYS A 173 -5.82 13.82 6.56
C CYS A 173 -4.50 13.05 6.70
N LEU A 174 -3.86 13.09 7.88
CA LEU A 174 -2.61 12.38 8.14
C LEU A 174 -2.77 10.85 8.10
N GLU A 175 -3.89 10.30 8.56
CA GLU A 175 -4.17 8.86 8.48
C GLU A 175 -4.23 8.39 7.02
N ILE A 176 -4.84 9.18 6.13
CA ILE A 176 -4.90 8.89 4.69
C ILE A 176 -3.50 9.01 4.07
N LEU A 177 -2.76 10.08 4.34
CA LEU A 177 -1.39 10.25 3.84
C LEU A 177 -0.44 9.13 4.33
N ASN A 178 -0.65 8.63 5.54
CA ASN A 178 0.15 7.56 6.10
C ASN A 178 -0.25 6.16 5.57
N SER A 179 -1.44 6.03 4.97
CA SER A 179 -1.90 4.77 4.35
C SER A 179 -0.96 4.32 3.23
N ASN A 180 -0.55 3.06 3.28
CA ASN A 180 0.23 2.44 2.20
C ASN A 180 -0.64 2.05 1.00
N THR A 181 -1.96 1.96 1.19
CA THR A 181 -2.92 1.64 0.14
C THR A 181 -3.32 2.89 -0.63
N ASN A 182 -3.74 3.95 0.07
CA ASN A 182 -4.22 5.18 -0.58
C ASN A 182 -3.07 6.07 -1.07
N CYS A 183 -2.00 6.17 -0.28
CA CYS A 183 -0.87 7.06 -0.55
C CYS A 183 0.47 6.30 -0.51
N PRO A 184 0.74 5.32 -1.39
CA PRO A 184 2.07 4.72 -1.48
C PRO A 184 3.15 5.77 -1.79
N PRO A 185 4.44 5.51 -1.48
CA PRO A 185 5.52 6.51 -1.61
C PRO A 185 5.58 7.20 -2.99
N LEU A 186 5.25 6.47 -4.06
CA LEU A 186 5.25 6.94 -5.45
C LEU A 186 4.29 8.11 -5.70
N VAL A 187 3.17 8.19 -4.97
CA VAL A 187 2.16 9.25 -5.14
C VAL A 187 2.70 10.61 -4.69
N PHE A 188 3.69 10.62 -3.79
CA PHE A 188 4.34 11.83 -3.30
C PHE A 188 5.35 12.44 -4.27
N LYS A 189 5.53 11.89 -5.48
CA LYS A 189 6.39 12.48 -6.51
C LYS A 189 6.02 13.94 -6.80
N ALA A 190 4.73 14.28 -6.79
CA ALA A 190 4.24 15.63 -7.01
C ALA A 190 4.18 16.53 -5.75
N ALA A 191 4.49 16.00 -4.56
CA ALA A 191 4.47 16.79 -3.32
C ALA A 191 5.43 17.99 -3.41
N LYS A 192 4.96 19.17 -3.04
CA LYS A 192 5.71 20.42 -3.12
C LYS A 192 6.55 20.63 -1.87
N THR A 193 7.51 21.54 -1.94
CA THR A 193 8.35 21.90 -0.80
C THR A 193 7.51 22.48 0.34
N GLU A 194 6.43 23.21 0.04
CA GLU A 194 5.51 23.72 1.04
C GLU A 194 4.85 22.58 1.83
N ASP A 195 4.44 21.49 1.16
CA ASP A 195 3.75 20.36 1.79
C ASP A 195 4.66 19.69 2.83
N LEU A 196 5.95 19.59 2.50
CA LEU A 196 6.98 19.05 3.39
C LEU A 196 7.22 19.97 4.58
N ARG A 197 7.27 21.29 4.37
CA ARG A 197 7.39 22.27 5.45
C ARG A 197 6.19 22.26 6.38
N LEU A 198 4.99 21.99 5.86
CA LEU A 198 3.79 21.83 6.69
C LEU A 198 3.95 20.65 7.65
N LEU A 199 4.36 19.49 7.14
CA LEU A 199 4.59 18.30 7.97
C LEU A 199 5.75 18.50 8.96
N GLU A 200 6.81 19.20 8.54
CA GLU A 200 7.94 19.53 9.39
C GLU A 200 7.51 20.45 10.54
N GLY A 201 6.73 21.50 10.25
CA GLY A 201 6.19 22.40 11.26
C GLY A 201 5.36 21.68 12.32
N MET A 202 4.66 20.60 11.94
CA MET A 202 3.94 19.76 12.91
C MET A 202 4.85 19.00 13.88
N LEU A 203 6.14 18.82 13.55
CA LEU A 203 7.11 18.14 14.42
C LEU A 203 7.66 19.04 15.53
N ASP A 204 7.56 20.36 15.39
CA ASP A 204 8.12 21.29 16.36
C ASP A 204 7.36 21.21 17.70
N GLU A 205 8.12 21.04 18.78
CA GLU A 205 7.59 20.97 20.14
C GLU A 205 7.40 22.37 20.76
N ASN A 206 7.97 23.41 20.14
CA ASN A 206 8.05 24.75 20.71
C ASN A 206 6.84 25.64 20.40
N GLU A 207 6.00 25.30 19.43
CA GLU A 207 4.73 26.01 19.24
C GLU A 207 3.77 25.63 20.37
N VAL A 208 3.56 26.58 21.30
CA VAL A 208 2.56 26.50 22.36
C VAL A 208 1.17 26.51 21.71
N ASN A 209 0.74 25.35 21.23
CA ASN A 209 -0.57 25.15 20.66
C ASN A 209 -1.55 24.94 21.83
N ILE A 210 -2.50 25.86 22.02
CA ILE A 210 -3.53 25.79 23.07
C ILE A 210 -4.29 24.44 23.01
N ASN A 211 -4.34 23.79 21.85
CA ASN A 211 -4.97 22.49 21.67
C ASN A 211 -4.08 21.29 22.09
N ALA A 212 -2.75 21.45 22.15
CA ALA A 212 -1.85 20.45 22.73
C ALA A 212 -2.09 20.29 24.25
N LEU A 213 -2.62 21.34 24.91
CA LEU A 213 -3.05 21.28 26.31
C LEU A 213 -4.42 20.57 26.48
N GLN A 214 -5.30 20.64 25.47
CA GLN A 214 -6.63 20.03 25.52
C GLN A 214 -6.65 18.56 25.07
N PHE A 215 -5.76 18.16 24.14
CA PHE A 215 -5.71 16.81 23.58
C PHE A 215 -4.26 16.31 23.35
N PRO A 216 -3.44 16.15 24.42
CA PRO A 216 -2.01 15.85 24.30
C PRO A 216 -1.71 14.56 23.51
N GLY A 217 -2.49 13.49 23.70
CA GLY A 217 -2.29 12.21 23.01
C GLY A 217 -2.62 12.24 21.51
N LEU A 218 -3.48 13.16 21.05
CA LEU A 218 -3.81 13.28 19.62
C LEU A 218 -2.72 14.04 18.86
N MET A 219 -2.13 15.07 19.48
CA MET A 219 -1.02 15.82 18.88
C MET A 219 0.25 14.97 18.75
N GLU A 220 0.55 14.12 19.75
CA GLU A 220 1.66 13.17 19.66
C GLU A 220 1.48 12.18 18.50
N ARG A 221 0.25 11.68 18.32
CA ARG A 221 -0.09 10.81 17.19
C ARG A 221 0.02 11.54 15.84
N CYS A 222 -0.41 12.80 15.75
CA CYS A 222 -0.19 13.62 14.55
C CYS A 222 1.30 13.76 14.24
N ARG A 223 2.13 14.07 15.24
CA ARG A 223 3.60 14.15 15.08
C ARG A 223 4.20 12.85 14.57
N GLU A 224 3.79 11.73 15.15
CA GLU A 224 4.26 10.41 14.72
C GLU A 224 3.87 10.13 13.26
N MET A 225 2.63 10.39 12.88
CA MET A 225 2.17 10.23 11.49
C MET A 225 2.91 11.16 10.54
N SER A 226 3.08 12.45 10.88
CA SER A 226 3.84 13.40 10.07
C SER A 226 5.29 12.95 9.88
N ARG A 227 5.93 12.43 10.93
CA ARG A 227 7.28 11.86 10.85
C ARG A 227 7.33 10.65 9.93
N ASN A 228 6.34 9.76 10.01
CA ASN A 228 6.25 8.58 9.16
C ASN A 228 6.03 8.95 7.69
N ILE A 229 5.16 9.92 7.41
CA ILE A 229 4.92 10.44 6.06
C ILE A 229 6.19 11.10 5.52
N LEU A 230 6.84 11.97 6.29
CA LEU A 230 8.10 12.59 5.88
C LEU A 230 9.18 11.55 5.57
N LYS A 231 9.37 10.56 6.43
CA LYS A 231 10.27 9.42 6.17
C LYS A 231 9.89 8.71 4.86
N LYS A 232 8.61 8.40 4.68
CA LYS A 232 8.09 7.73 3.47
C LYS A 232 8.40 8.50 2.20
N ILE A 233 8.28 9.84 2.23
CA ILE A 233 8.60 10.71 1.10
C ILE A 233 10.11 10.76 0.85
N ILE A 234 10.90 11.10 1.87
CA ILE A 234 12.34 11.30 1.76
C ILE A 234 13.05 10.01 1.32
N LEU A 235 12.59 8.85 1.80
CA LEU A 235 13.16 7.55 1.42
C LEU A 235 12.96 7.23 -0.06
N LYS A 236 11.88 7.71 -0.69
CA LYS A 236 11.62 7.49 -2.12
C LYS A 236 12.11 8.62 -3.01
N HIS A 237 12.16 9.83 -2.45
CA HIS A 237 12.48 11.08 -3.13
C HIS A 237 13.55 11.86 -2.34
N PRO A 238 14.78 11.31 -2.22
CA PRO A 238 15.84 11.91 -1.42
C PRO A 238 16.26 13.31 -1.92
N GLU A 239 16.03 13.60 -3.20
CA GLU A 239 16.22 14.93 -3.78
C GLU A 239 15.41 16.02 -3.05
N LYS A 240 14.24 15.67 -2.52
CA LYS A 240 13.37 16.63 -1.80
C LYS A 240 13.89 17.02 -0.42
N ALA A 241 14.79 16.23 0.16
CA ALA A 241 15.47 16.57 1.41
C ALA A 241 16.57 17.64 1.22
N GLN A 242 16.97 17.93 -0.02
CA GLN A 242 17.96 18.98 -0.30
C GLN A 242 17.39 20.38 -0.01
N ASP A 243 16.08 20.56 -0.19
CA ASP A 243 15.40 21.85 -0.05
C ASP A 243 15.06 22.20 1.41
N ILE A 244 15.19 21.23 2.33
CA ILE A 244 14.83 21.39 3.75
C ILE A 244 15.92 20.73 4.62
N PRO A 245 16.92 21.51 5.11
CA PRO A 245 18.12 20.98 5.75
C PRO A 245 17.90 20.09 6.97
N SER A 246 16.88 20.38 7.77
CA SER A 246 16.42 19.62 8.96
C SER A 246 15.90 18.22 8.61
N LEU A 247 15.45 17.98 7.37
CA LEU A 247 14.98 16.68 6.91
C LEU A 247 16.13 15.75 6.49
N LYS A 248 17.37 16.27 6.35
CA LYS A 248 18.54 15.44 6.02
C LYS A 248 18.81 14.37 7.08
N GLU A 249 18.55 14.67 8.35
CA GLU A 249 18.71 13.73 9.47
C GLU A 249 17.71 12.56 9.40
N LEU A 250 16.51 12.78 8.84
CA LEU A 250 15.51 11.73 8.63
C LEU A 250 15.90 10.74 7.51
N GLY A 251 16.76 11.16 6.57
CA GLY A 251 17.37 10.27 5.58
C GLY A 251 18.51 9.40 6.12
N HIS A 252 19.02 9.72 7.32
CA HIS A 252 20.14 9.01 7.96
C HIS A 252 19.72 8.02 9.06
N LEU A 253 18.43 7.99 9.43
CA LEU A 253 17.86 7.13 10.47
C LEU A 253 17.18 5.88 9.90
N GLU A 254 17.94 5.11 9.13
CA GLU A 254 17.89 3.65 9.01
C GLU A 254 19.02 3.27 8.03
N SER A 255 19.72 2.18 8.32
CA SER A 255 20.64 1.51 7.38
C SER A 255 20.11 1.58 5.95
N PRO A 256 20.97 1.77 4.92
CA PRO A 256 20.54 1.87 3.54
C PRO A 256 19.47 0.82 3.28
N ARG A 257 18.25 1.28 2.96
CA ARG A 257 17.26 0.35 2.43
C ARG A 257 17.94 -0.27 1.21
N PRO A 258 17.96 -1.61 1.11
CA PRO A 258 18.58 -2.27 -0.02
C PRO A 258 17.89 -1.71 -1.24
N VAL A 259 18.69 -1.30 -2.23
CA VAL A 259 18.18 -0.94 -3.53
C VAL A 259 17.43 -2.17 -4.01
N THR A 260 16.09 -2.12 -4.00
CA THR A 260 15.31 -3.01 -4.86
C THR A 260 15.74 -2.62 -6.27
N ILE A 261 16.59 -3.45 -6.88
CA ILE A 261 17.21 -3.30 -8.22
C ILE A 261 16.16 -3.01 -9.33
N ILE A 262 14.87 -3.11 -9.00
CA ILE A 262 13.73 -3.10 -9.90
C ILE A 262 12.94 -1.77 -9.86
N ASP A 263 13.42 -0.75 -9.14
CA ASP A 263 12.71 0.51 -8.99
C ASP A 263 12.55 1.27 -10.33
N GLY A 264 11.31 1.30 -10.86
CA GLY A 264 10.93 2.06 -12.06
C GLY A 264 10.82 1.28 -13.37
N LYS A 265 11.14 -0.02 -13.40
CA LYS A 265 11.08 -0.84 -14.63
C LYS A 265 9.70 -1.44 -14.93
N TYR A 266 8.89 -1.71 -13.91
CA TYR A 266 7.59 -2.36 -14.05
C TYR A 266 6.48 -1.52 -13.39
N GLU A 267 5.32 -1.43 -14.05
CA GLU A 267 4.13 -0.76 -13.52
C GLU A 267 3.36 -1.68 -12.56
N MET A 268 2.82 -1.11 -11.49
CA MET A 268 2.01 -1.84 -10.52
C MET A 268 0.61 -2.13 -11.10
N PRO A 269 0.14 -3.39 -11.09
CA PRO A 269 -1.22 -3.71 -11.50
C PRO A 269 -2.27 -3.06 -10.61
N CYS A 270 -3.35 -2.54 -11.21
CA CYS A 270 -4.38 -1.76 -10.49
C CYS A 270 -5.29 -2.57 -9.56
N THR A 271 -5.26 -3.91 -9.64
CA THR A 271 -6.10 -4.80 -8.81
C THR A 271 -5.30 -5.99 -8.31
N LEU A 272 -5.68 -6.55 -7.16
CA LEU A 272 -5.06 -7.75 -6.60
C LEU A 272 -5.17 -8.94 -7.56
N ASN A 273 -6.30 -9.09 -8.26
CA ASN A 273 -6.50 -10.12 -9.28
C ASN A 273 -5.52 -9.98 -10.44
N ALA A 274 -5.37 -8.75 -10.95
CA ALA A 274 -4.42 -8.47 -12.02
C ALA A 274 -2.98 -8.71 -11.55
N LEU A 275 -2.67 -8.41 -10.28
CA LEU A 275 -1.36 -8.62 -9.70
C LEU A 275 -1.03 -10.12 -9.59
N VAL A 276 -1.92 -10.93 -9.01
CA VAL A 276 -1.75 -12.39 -8.91
C VAL A 276 -1.70 -13.04 -10.29
N PHE A 277 -2.54 -12.62 -11.21
CA PHE A 277 -2.52 -13.10 -12.60
C PHE A 277 -1.17 -12.79 -13.26
N GLN A 278 -0.75 -11.53 -13.28
CA GLN A 278 0.52 -11.15 -13.91
C GLN A 278 1.73 -11.83 -13.28
N LEU A 279 1.72 -12.01 -11.95
CA LEU A 279 2.77 -12.71 -11.22
C LEU A 279 2.84 -14.18 -11.63
N THR A 280 1.70 -14.85 -11.77
CA THR A 280 1.68 -16.26 -12.19
C THR A 280 1.92 -16.48 -13.67
N GLU A 281 1.68 -15.48 -14.52
CA GLU A 281 1.91 -15.57 -15.98
C GLU A 281 3.31 -15.10 -16.41
N THR A 282 3.96 -14.21 -15.67
CA THR A 282 5.30 -13.72 -16.05
C THR A 282 6.32 -14.85 -16.15
N ALA A 283 7.21 -14.75 -17.14
CA ALA A 283 8.42 -15.57 -17.28
C ALA A 283 9.71 -14.79 -16.92
N CYS A 284 9.59 -13.51 -16.55
CA CYS A 284 10.71 -12.69 -16.12
C CYS A 284 10.82 -12.71 -14.59
N ILE A 285 11.96 -13.16 -14.07
CA ILE A 285 12.22 -13.29 -12.63
C ILE A 285 12.24 -11.94 -11.90
N GLU A 286 12.77 -10.89 -12.52
CA GLU A 286 12.78 -9.55 -11.94
C GLU A 286 11.36 -9.02 -11.77
N ARG A 287 10.51 -9.22 -12.80
CA ARG A 287 9.10 -8.84 -12.73
C ARG A 287 8.35 -9.67 -11.70
N ALA A 288 8.63 -10.97 -11.62
CA ALA A 288 8.06 -11.85 -10.59
C ALA A 288 8.44 -11.38 -9.19
N THR A 289 9.72 -11.04 -8.98
CA THR A 289 10.24 -10.51 -7.71
C THR A 289 9.53 -9.22 -7.32
N PHE A 290 9.45 -8.25 -8.23
CA PHE A 290 8.74 -6.98 -8.01
C PHE A 290 7.27 -7.17 -7.62
N LEU A 291 6.54 -8.00 -8.37
CA LEU A 291 5.13 -8.27 -8.10
C LEU A 291 4.94 -9.02 -6.78
N LEU A 292 5.85 -9.93 -6.43
CA LEU A 292 5.81 -10.70 -5.19
C LEU A 292 6.11 -9.82 -3.96
N GLU A 293 7.10 -8.93 -4.04
CA GLU A 293 7.37 -7.91 -3.01
C GLU A 293 6.18 -6.98 -2.80
N SER A 294 5.51 -6.60 -3.89
CA SER A 294 4.31 -5.77 -3.86
C SER A 294 3.15 -6.48 -3.17
N LEU A 295 2.94 -7.76 -3.48
CA LEU A 295 1.94 -8.60 -2.81
C LEU A 295 2.27 -8.77 -1.33
N ASN A 296 3.54 -8.95 -0.99
CA ASN A 296 4.01 -8.94 0.39
C ASN A 296 3.76 -7.59 1.10
N GLY A 297 3.50 -6.49 0.41
CA GLY A 297 3.07 -5.23 1.05
C GLY A 297 1.62 -5.24 1.54
N THR A 298 0.77 -6.12 1.00
CA THR A 298 -0.67 -6.16 1.32
C THR A 298 -0.92 -6.73 2.72
N GLN A 299 -1.88 -6.14 3.45
CA GLN A 299 -2.25 -6.58 4.81
C GLN A 299 -3.44 -7.55 4.85
N ASN A 300 -4.21 -7.68 3.76
CA ASN A 300 -5.43 -8.48 3.77
C ASN A 300 -5.17 -9.94 3.34
N LEU A 301 -4.92 -10.81 4.32
CA LEU A 301 -4.68 -12.24 4.08
C LEU A 301 -5.92 -12.97 3.55
N GLU A 302 -7.14 -12.52 3.89
CA GLU A 302 -8.38 -13.18 3.45
C GLU A 302 -8.60 -13.05 1.95
N ASP A 303 -8.27 -11.89 1.36
CA ASP A 303 -8.38 -11.67 -0.08
C ASP A 303 -7.43 -12.60 -0.86
N LEU A 304 -6.22 -12.82 -0.36
CA LEU A 304 -5.25 -13.74 -0.98
C LEU A 304 -5.77 -15.19 -1.00
N VAL A 305 -6.56 -15.57 -0.01
CA VAL A 305 -7.12 -16.93 0.11
C VAL A 305 -8.19 -17.16 -0.95
N GLN A 306 -9.06 -16.18 -1.17
CA GLN A 306 -10.05 -16.24 -2.25
C GLN A 306 -9.39 -16.43 -3.63
N LEU A 307 -8.14 -15.97 -3.77
CA LEU A 307 -7.36 -16.08 -4.99
C LEU A 307 -6.53 -17.36 -5.10
N ARG A 308 -6.70 -18.32 -4.18
CA ARG A 308 -5.95 -19.58 -4.15
C ARG A 308 -4.44 -19.33 -4.12
N TRP A 309 -4.03 -18.36 -3.30
CA TRP A 309 -2.65 -17.91 -3.24
C TRP A 309 -1.64 -19.04 -2.91
N PRO A 310 -1.94 -20.00 -2.02
CA PRO A 310 -1.05 -21.16 -1.79
C PRO A 310 -0.75 -21.95 -3.08
N GLU A 311 -1.75 -22.21 -3.91
CA GLU A 311 -1.56 -22.89 -5.20
C GLU A 311 -0.76 -22.03 -6.19
N ARG A 312 -0.96 -20.71 -6.16
CA ARG A 312 -0.19 -19.77 -7.00
C ARG A 312 1.28 -19.66 -6.59
N LEU A 313 1.59 -19.71 -5.30
CA LEU A 313 2.97 -19.78 -4.82
C LEU A 313 3.68 -21.04 -5.32
N LYS A 314 2.98 -22.17 -5.34
CA LYS A 314 3.51 -23.40 -5.92
C LYS A 314 3.85 -23.23 -7.40
N VAL A 315 2.98 -22.58 -8.19
CA VAL A 315 3.26 -22.29 -9.61
C VAL A 315 4.52 -21.44 -9.79
N LEU A 316 4.73 -20.42 -8.95
CA LEU A 316 5.94 -19.60 -8.99
C LEU A 316 7.19 -20.42 -8.68
N LEU A 317 7.09 -21.28 -7.66
CA LEU A 317 8.18 -22.15 -7.26
C LEU A 317 8.52 -23.18 -8.35
N GLU A 318 7.52 -23.78 -9.00
CA GLU A 318 7.71 -24.68 -10.14
C GLU A 318 8.39 -23.96 -11.30
N LYS A 319 7.92 -22.75 -11.66
CA LYS A 319 8.58 -21.92 -12.70
C LYS A 319 10.05 -21.64 -12.41
N TYR A 320 10.38 -21.43 -11.14
CA TYR A 320 11.76 -21.24 -10.71
C TYR A 320 12.58 -22.51 -10.87
N CYS A 321 12.13 -23.62 -10.30
CA CYS A 321 12.83 -24.91 -10.35
C CYS A 321 12.95 -25.45 -11.79
N ASP A 322 11.98 -25.18 -12.66
CA ASP A 322 11.95 -25.64 -14.04
C ASP A 322 12.74 -24.72 -15.00
N GLY A 323 13.38 -23.67 -14.49
CA GLY A 323 14.18 -22.73 -15.30
C GLY A 323 13.36 -21.83 -16.24
N ILE A 324 12.05 -21.74 -16.05
CA ILE A 324 11.15 -20.91 -16.87
C ILE A 324 11.47 -19.42 -16.69
N PHE A 325 12.06 -19.06 -15.55
CA PHE A 325 12.37 -17.69 -15.17
C PHE A 325 13.58 -17.05 -15.89
N GLY A 326 14.03 -17.63 -17.01
CA GLY A 326 15.15 -17.19 -17.83
C GLY A 326 16.46 -17.85 -17.41
N GLU A 327 17.31 -18.19 -18.38
CA GLU A 327 18.62 -18.85 -18.16
C GLU A 327 19.74 -17.87 -17.77
N GLU A 328 19.45 -16.57 -17.63
CA GLU A 328 20.46 -15.54 -17.34
C GLU A 328 20.75 -15.45 -15.83
N GLU A 329 22.03 -15.27 -15.46
CA GLU A 329 22.47 -14.98 -14.09
C GLU A 329 21.95 -13.60 -13.66
N HIS A 330 20.68 -13.54 -13.26
CA HIS A 330 20.09 -12.31 -12.76
C HIS A 330 20.57 -11.99 -11.34
N ASP A 331 20.93 -10.74 -11.09
CA ASP A 331 21.32 -10.24 -9.77
C ASP A 331 20.26 -10.54 -8.70
N VAL A 332 18.98 -10.53 -9.07
CA VAL A 332 17.88 -10.86 -8.13
C VAL A 332 17.94 -12.28 -7.58
N ILE A 333 18.55 -13.22 -8.31
CA ILE A 333 18.79 -14.59 -7.85
C ILE A 333 20.13 -14.68 -7.14
N LYS A 334 21.18 -14.12 -7.76
CA LYS A 334 22.55 -14.11 -7.19
C LYS A 334 22.58 -13.56 -5.77
N TYR A 335 21.82 -12.50 -5.50
CA TYR A 335 21.75 -11.85 -4.18
C TYR A 335 20.55 -12.27 -3.33
N GLY A 336 19.74 -13.24 -3.76
CA GLY A 336 18.69 -13.82 -2.93
C GLY A 336 17.39 -13.01 -2.81
N LEU A 337 17.16 -11.99 -3.65
CA LEU A 337 16.00 -11.09 -3.56
C LEU A 337 14.69 -11.84 -3.81
N PHE A 338 14.64 -12.65 -4.86
CA PHE A 338 13.47 -13.47 -5.17
C PHE A 338 13.16 -14.47 -4.06
N GLN A 339 14.18 -15.19 -3.60
CA GLN A 339 14.06 -16.22 -2.58
C GLN A 339 13.55 -15.61 -1.27
N ASP A 340 14.06 -14.44 -0.87
CA ASP A 340 13.62 -13.74 0.33
C ASP A 340 12.16 -13.25 0.24
N ALA A 341 11.75 -12.74 -0.92
CA ALA A 341 10.37 -12.36 -1.20
C ALA A 341 9.43 -13.59 -1.16
N LEU A 342 9.86 -14.72 -1.72
CA LEU A 342 9.14 -15.98 -1.69
C LEU A 342 8.95 -16.49 -0.25
N ALA A 343 10.02 -16.58 0.53
CA ALA A 343 9.92 -17.01 1.93
C ALA A 343 9.05 -16.06 2.77
N THR A 344 9.08 -14.76 2.49
CA THR A 344 8.20 -13.78 3.17
C THR A 344 6.73 -14.10 2.92
N ALA A 345 6.36 -14.37 1.66
CA ALA A 345 4.99 -14.71 1.30
C ALA A 345 4.52 -15.99 1.98
N VAL A 346 5.37 -17.01 2.00
CA VAL A 346 5.08 -18.31 2.65
C VAL A 346 4.93 -18.15 4.16
N ILE A 347 5.81 -17.40 4.84
CA ILE A 347 5.72 -17.15 6.28
C ILE A 347 4.43 -16.42 6.62
N LYS A 348 4.03 -15.42 5.83
CA LYS A 348 2.80 -14.67 6.07
C LYS A 348 1.57 -15.57 6.00
N LEU A 349 1.50 -16.45 5.01
CA LEU A 349 0.43 -17.44 4.90
C LEU A 349 0.46 -18.47 6.04
N SER A 350 1.65 -18.92 6.43
CA SER A 350 1.85 -19.97 7.44
C SER A 350 1.42 -19.54 8.85
N LYS A 351 1.07 -18.26 9.06
CA LYS A 351 0.41 -17.80 10.29
C LYS A 351 -0.98 -18.41 10.48
N ASN A 352 -1.64 -18.84 9.40
CA ASN A 352 -2.87 -19.60 9.47
C ASN A 352 -2.57 -21.10 9.25
N PRO A 353 -2.85 -21.98 10.22
CA PRO A 353 -2.59 -23.42 10.12
C PRO A 353 -3.25 -24.10 8.91
N GLU A 354 -4.42 -23.63 8.46
CA GLU A 354 -5.12 -24.22 7.31
C GLU A 354 -4.36 -23.99 6.00
N PHE A 355 -3.72 -22.82 5.84
CA PHE A 355 -2.93 -22.51 4.65
C PHE A 355 -1.60 -23.24 4.65
N LEU A 356 -0.98 -23.39 5.83
CA LEU A 356 0.21 -24.23 5.97
C LEU A 356 -0.10 -25.67 5.58
N LEU A 357 -1.24 -26.21 6.03
CA LEU A 357 -1.70 -27.56 5.65
C LEU A 357 -1.96 -27.67 4.15
N LEU A 358 -2.54 -26.64 3.51
CA LEU A 358 -2.73 -26.62 2.06
C LEU A 358 -1.39 -26.66 1.31
N LEU A 359 -0.42 -25.84 1.71
CA LEU A 359 0.93 -25.87 1.13
C LEU A 359 1.59 -27.25 1.26
N LEU A 360 1.50 -27.87 2.44
CA LEU A 360 2.01 -29.21 2.70
C LEU A 360 1.36 -30.26 1.77
N ASN A 361 0.04 -30.22 1.61
CA ASN A 361 -0.69 -31.13 0.73
C ASN A 361 -0.35 -30.97 -0.76
N THR A 362 0.08 -29.77 -1.18
CA THR A 362 0.46 -29.53 -2.57
C THR A 362 1.87 -30.01 -2.91
N GLY A 363 2.66 -30.47 -1.95
CA GLY A 363 4.07 -30.83 -2.16
C GLY A 363 4.99 -29.62 -2.31
N PHE A 364 4.55 -28.43 -1.89
CA PHE A 364 5.30 -27.17 -2.02
C PHE A 364 6.71 -27.26 -1.40
N PHE A 365 6.81 -27.87 -0.21
CA PHE A 365 8.05 -27.87 0.56
C PHE A 365 9.18 -28.67 -0.08
N GLU A 366 8.89 -29.69 -0.88
CA GLU A 366 9.92 -30.46 -1.60
C GLU A 366 10.71 -29.55 -2.54
N ARG A 367 10.01 -28.80 -3.40
CA ARG A 367 10.63 -27.81 -4.29
C ARG A 367 11.22 -26.63 -3.52
N PHE A 368 10.61 -26.21 -2.42
CA PHE A 368 11.10 -25.08 -1.64
C PHE A 368 12.48 -25.37 -1.05
N PHE A 369 12.71 -26.61 -0.62
CA PHE A 369 14.01 -27.01 -0.10
C PHE A 369 15.07 -27.23 -1.19
N GLU A 370 14.69 -27.49 -2.45
CA GLU A 370 15.63 -27.39 -3.59
C GLU A 370 16.16 -25.97 -3.73
N VAL A 371 15.28 -24.96 -3.61
CA VAL A 371 15.68 -23.54 -3.62
C VAL A 371 16.56 -23.19 -2.40
N LEU A 372 16.28 -23.80 -1.24
CA LEU A 372 17.12 -23.64 -0.04
C LEU A 372 18.52 -24.23 -0.25
N GLU A 373 18.62 -25.40 -0.89
CA GLU A 373 19.90 -26.00 -1.26
C GLU A 373 20.70 -25.06 -2.16
N GLU A 374 20.08 -24.56 -3.23
CA GLU A 374 20.69 -23.62 -4.16
C GLU A 374 21.15 -22.33 -3.47
N ALA A 375 20.32 -21.76 -2.60
CA ALA A 375 20.65 -20.54 -1.87
C ALA A 375 21.88 -20.70 -0.95
N CYS A 376 22.10 -21.89 -0.39
CA CYS A 376 23.30 -22.19 0.38
C CYS A 376 24.55 -22.16 -0.51
N VAL A 377 24.46 -22.70 -1.74
CA VAL A 377 25.55 -22.68 -2.72
C VAL A 377 25.83 -21.25 -3.17
N LEU A 378 24.79 -20.47 -3.48
CA LEU A 378 24.94 -19.06 -3.86
C LEU A 378 25.57 -18.23 -2.74
N ALA A 379 25.15 -18.45 -1.48
CA ALA A 379 25.72 -17.74 -0.34
C ALA A 379 27.21 -18.04 -0.18
N TYR A 380 27.58 -19.32 -0.33
CA TYR A 380 28.97 -19.76 -0.33
C TYR A 380 29.81 -19.11 -1.44
N ASN A 381 29.27 -19.04 -2.66
CA ASN A 381 29.96 -18.42 -3.81
C ASN A 381 30.17 -16.91 -3.61
N VAL A 382 29.17 -16.19 -3.09
CA VAL A 382 29.28 -14.76 -2.76
C VAL A 382 30.43 -14.52 -1.77
N ILE A 383 30.57 -15.38 -0.76
CA ILE A 383 31.68 -15.31 0.21
C ILE A 383 33.04 -15.55 -0.47
N ILE A 384 33.17 -16.63 -1.25
CA ILE A 384 34.44 -17.01 -1.89
C ILE A 384 34.94 -15.93 -2.83
N HIS A 385 34.05 -15.38 -3.63
CA HIS A 385 34.39 -14.36 -4.61
C HIS A 385 34.60 -12.97 -3.99
N LYS A 386 34.37 -12.83 -2.67
CA LYS A 386 34.39 -11.55 -1.95
C LYS A 386 33.52 -10.50 -2.63
N ASP A 387 32.42 -10.96 -3.21
CA ASP A 387 31.39 -10.05 -3.71
C ASP A 387 30.82 -9.37 -2.48
N ASP A 388 31.02 -8.05 -2.36
CA ASP A 388 30.54 -7.26 -1.23
C ASP A 388 29.05 -6.97 -1.41
N PRO A 389 28.15 -7.42 -0.52
CA PRO A 389 26.75 -7.13 -0.73
C PRO A 389 26.13 -6.73 0.60
N GLU A 390 26.16 -5.43 0.91
CA GLU A 390 25.21 -4.81 1.85
C GLU A 390 23.75 -5.22 1.54
N GLU A 391 23.49 -5.73 0.33
CA GLU A 391 22.20 -6.11 -0.22
C GLU A 391 21.90 -7.62 -0.27
N CYS A 392 22.83 -8.50 0.12
CA CYS A 392 22.60 -9.96 0.05
C CYS A 392 21.50 -10.41 1.02
N LYS A 393 20.44 -11.02 0.46
CA LYS A 393 19.29 -11.54 1.19
C LYS A 393 19.33 -13.03 1.42
N LEU A 394 20.34 -13.74 0.89
CA LEU A 394 20.43 -15.20 1.02
C LEU A 394 20.40 -15.64 2.48
N TYR A 395 21.12 -14.97 3.38
CA TYR A 395 21.08 -15.29 4.82
C TYR A 395 19.71 -15.05 5.45
N LYS A 396 18.99 -14.00 5.03
CA LYS A 396 17.63 -13.73 5.50
C LYS A 396 16.66 -14.80 5.01
N PHE A 397 16.78 -15.21 3.76
CA PHE A 397 16.03 -16.33 3.20
C PHE A 397 16.31 -17.64 3.93
N ILE A 398 17.58 -17.95 4.20
CA ILE A 398 18.03 -19.13 4.92
C ILE A 398 17.44 -19.16 6.35
N ASP A 399 17.52 -18.07 7.11
CA ASP A 399 16.93 -17.97 8.46
C ASP A 399 15.40 -18.10 8.44
N ARG A 400 14.73 -17.48 7.46
CA ARG A 400 13.29 -17.60 7.26
C ARG A 400 12.87 -19.03 6.91
N SER A 401 13.69 -19.73 6.13
CA SER A 401 13.45 -21.13 5.76
C SER A 401 13.55 -22.05 6.97
N LEU A 402 14.50 -21.81 7.89
CA LEU A 402 14.54 -22.54 9.17
C LEU A 402 13.25 -22.36 9.98
N LYS A 403 12.75 -21.13 10.10
CA LYS A 403 11.51 -20.84 10.82
C LYS A 403 10.31 -21.57 10.21
N LEU A 404 10.24 -21.66 8.88
CA LEU A 404 9.23 -22.44 8.19
C LEU A 404 9.36 -23.93 8.50
N SER A 405 10.57 -24.49 8.45
CA SER A 405 10.82 -25.88 8.84
C SER A 405 10.36 -26.15 10.28
N GLU A 406 10.66 -25.27 11.23
CA GLU A 406 10.21 -25.41 12.62
C GLU A 406 8.68 -25.43 12.74
N LEU A 407 7.95 -24.62 11.96
CA LEU A 407 6.48 -24.62 11.95
C LEU A 407 5.89 -25.95 11.45
N THR A 408 6.57 -26.61 10.50
CA THR A 408 6.14 -27.91 9.98
C THR A 408 6.43 -29.07 10.93
N ILE A 409 7.33 -28.88 11.91
CA ILE A 409 7.70 -29.89 12.89
C ILE A 409 6.73 -29.81 14.07
N SER A 410 5.54 -30.36 13.85
CA SER A 410 4.47 -30.41 14.84
C SER A 410 3.74 -31.76 14.76
N PRO A 411 3.22 -32.27 15.89
CA PRO A 411 2.33 -33.42 15.89
C PRO A 411 1.12 -33.30 14.96
N GLY A 412 0.69 -32.08 14.62
CA GLY A 412 -0.41 -31.86 13.68
C GLY A 412 -0.06 -32.20 12.22
N PHE A 413 1.22 -32.38 11.88
CA PHE A 413 1.70 -32.53 10.51
C PHE A 413 2.52 -33.82 10.29
N TYR A 414 2.33 -34.86 11.13
CA TYR A 414 3.09 -36.12 11.08
C TYR A 414 3.23 -36.73 9.69
N LYS A 415 2.15 -36.72 8.89
CA LYS A 415 2.12 -37.26 7.51
C LYS A 415 3.17 -36.65 6.59
N PHE A 416 3.63 -35.43 6.87
CA PHE A 416 4.58 -34.69 6.06
C PHE A 416 6.01 -34.69 6.63
N LEU A 417 6.21 -35.18 7.86
CA LEU A 417 7.52 -35.11 8.52
C LEU A 417 8.60 -35.91 7.78
N ARG A 418 8.28 -37.10 7.27
CA ARG A 418 9.27 -37.94 6.56
C ARG A 418 9.76 -37.30 5.25
N PRO A 419 8.89 -36.83 4.33
CA PRO A 419 9.34 -36.06 3.17
C PRO A 419 10.18 -34.82 3.52
N ILE A 420 9.78 -34.09 4.57
CA ILE A 420 10.52 -32.91 5.04
C ILE A 420 11.90 -33.31 5.55
N GLN A 421 11.99 -34.34 6.39
CA GLN A 421 13.24 -34.88 6.91
C GLN A 421 14.20 -35.28 5.79
N GLU A 422 13.74 -36.08 4.83
CA GLU A 422 14.55 -36.52 3.69
C GLU A 422 15.15 -35.34 2.92
N THR A 423 14.38 -34.27 2.76
CA THR A 423 14.83 -33.09 2.03
C THR A 423 15.77 -32.21 2.84
N LEU A 424 15.52 -32.03 4.15
CA LEU A 424 16.45 -31.33 5.04
C LEU A 424 17.80 -32.05 5.15
N VAL A 425 17.80 -33.39 5.14
CA VAL A 425 19.03 -34.21 5.12
C VAL A 425 19.83 -33.96 3.83
N LYS A 426 19.16 -33.81 2.68
CA LYS A 426 19.84 -33.42 1.42
C LYS A 426 20.51 -32.04 1.53
N VAL A 427 19.80 -31.03 2.06
CA VAL A 427 20.37 -29.69 2.29
C VAL A 427 21.58 -29.76 3.21
N SER A 428 21.49 -30.51 4.31
CA SER A 428 22.59 -30.72 5.25
C SER A 428 23.81 -31.40 4.58
N SER A 429 23.56 -32.42 3.76
CA SER A 429 24.61 -33.13 3.02
C SER A 429 25.27 -32.22 1.99
N LYS A 430 24.52 -31.36 1.31
CA LYS A 430 25.07 -30.39 0.35
C LYS A 430 25.98 -29.38 1.04
N LEU A 431 25.57 -28.85 2.20
CA LEU A 431 26.42 -27.96 3.01
C LEU A 431 27.73 -28.62 3.46
N MET A 432 27.69 -29.92 3.79
CA MET A 432 28.91 -30.69 4.09
C MET A 432 29.83 -30.79 2.87
N ASN A 433 29.27 -30.99 1.68
CA ASN A 433 30.07 -31.12 0.46
C ASN A 433 30.65 -29.78 -0.02
N LEU A 434 30.01 -28.65 0.29
CA LEU A 434 30.53 -27.31 -0.03
C LEU A 434 31.89 -27.05 0.64
N THR A 435 32.15 -27.60 1.82
CA THR A 435 33.47 -27.48 2.47
C THR A 435 34.52 -28.41 1.89
N HIS A 436 34.13 -29.44 1.12
CA HIS A 436 35.05 -30.41 0.52
C HIS A 436 35.54 -29.98 -0.89
N HIS A 437 34.80 -29.16 -1.63
CA HIS A 437 35.11 -28.81 -3.02
C HIS A 437 35.87 -27.48 -3.23
N GLY A 438 36.14 -26.71 -2.18
CA GLY A 438 36.91 -25.46 -2.29
C GLY A 438 38.42 -25.62 -2.56
N ILE A 439 38.94 -26.85 -2.67
CA ILE A 439 40.38 -27.15 -2.56
C ILE A 439 40.97 -27.83 -3.82
N GLU A 440 40.19 -28.04 -4.88
CA GLU A 440 40.77 -28.62 -6.10
C GLU A 440 41.60 -27.62 -6.93
N ASP A 441 41.52 -26.31 -6.68
CA ASP A 441 42.20 -25.31 -7.55
C ASP A 441 43.39 -24.55 -6.92
N LYS A 442 43.69 -24.72 -5.63
CA LYS A 442 44.94 -24.23 -5.01
C LYS A 442 45.36 -25.13 -3.85
N GLY A 443 46.57 -25.68 -3.93
CA GLY A 443 47.14 -26.68 -2.99
C GLY A 443 47.21 -26.27 -1.52
N MET A 444 46.07 -26.31 -0.84
CA MET A 444 45.96 -26.48 0.61
C MET A 444 45.49 -27.91 0.92
N PRO A 445 45.89 -28.51 2.04
CA PRO A 445 45.44 -29.85 2.40
C PRO A 445 43.92 -29.85 2.61
N ALA A 446 43.26 -30.91 2.13
CA ALA A 446 41.85 -31.16 2.39
C ALA A 446 41.60 -31.20 3.91
N PRO A 447 40.46 -30.71 4.42
CA PRO A 447 40.25 -30.56 5.83
C PRO A 447 39.17 -31.50 6.33
N ASP A 448 39.59 -32.45 7.16
CA ASP A 448 38.73 -33.42 7.80
C ASP A 448 37.85 -32.82 8.94
N ASP A 449 37.78 -31.48 9.09
CA ASP A 449 37.25 -30.83 10.30
C ASP A 449 35.98 -29.98 10.07
N PRO A 450 34.83 -30.29 10.73
CA PRO A 450 33.60 -29.50 10.67
C PRO A 450 33.72 -28.04 11.17
N GLU A 451 34.83 -27.62 11.78
CA GLU A 451 35.07 -26.24 12.19
C GLU A 451 35.45 -25.28 11.05
N GLU A 452 35.77 -25.76 9.84
CA GLU A 452 36.20 -24.85 8.76
C GLU A 452 35.11 -23.97 8.16
N LEU A 453 33.86 -24.43 8.14
CA LEU A 453 32.75 -23.58 7.69
C LEU A 453 32.63 -22.34 8.58
N LYS A 454 32.94 -22.47 9.86
CA LYS A 454 32.97 -21.36 10.83
C LYS A 454 34.06 -20.32 10.50
N LEU A 455 35.15 -20.75 9.86
CA LEU A 455 36.22 -19.86 9.38
C LEU A 455 35.83 -19.12 8.10
N ILE A 456 34.96 -19.72 7.27
CA ILE A 456 34.50 -19.15 5.99
C ILE A 456 33.27 -18.25 6.18
N SER A 457 32.23 -18.74 6.88
CA SER A 457 31.04 -17.97 7.27
C SER A 457 30.45 -18.51 8.56
N LEU A 458 30.42 -17.65 9.57
CA LEU A 458 29.78 -17.94 10.84
C LEU A 458 28.28 -18.21 10.65
N GLU A 459 27.63 -17.49 9.75
CA GLU A 459 26.20 -17.58 9.46
C GLU A 459 25.82 -18.94 8.86
N LEU A 460 26.57 -19.44 7.87
CA LEU A 460 26.32 -20.77 7.29
C LEU A 460 26.62 -21.88 8.30
N TYR A 461 27.63 -21.69 9.16
CA TYR A 461 27.92 -22.62 10.25
C TYR A 461 26.79 -22.67 11.28
N GLU A 462 26.28 -21.53 11.72
CA GLU A 462 25.12 -21.44 12.62
C GLU A 462 23.86 -22.05 11.99
N PHE A 463 23.62 -21.80 10.70
CA PHE A 463 22.53 -22.43 9.95
C PHE A 463 22.65 -23.95 9.98
N LYS A 464 23.83 -24.50 9.68
CA LYS A 464 24.09 -25.95 9.72
C LYS A 464 23.81 -26.53 11.11
N GLN A 465 24.22 -25.86 12.18
CA GLN A 465 23.93 -26.32 13.54
C GLN A 465 22.43 -26.35 13.84
N LYS A 466 21.71 -25.29 13.47
CA LYS A 466 20.24 -25.21 13.63
C LYS A 466 19.53 -26.26 12.78
N LEU A 467 19.96 -26.47 11.54
CA LEU A 467 19.42 -27.48 10.64
C LEU A 467 19.60 -28.89 11.22
N SER A 468 20.78 -29.22 11.73
CA SER A 468 21.03 -30.49 12.42
C SER A 468 20.11 -30.69 13.64
N LEU A 469 19.85 -29.63 14.41
CA LEU A 469 18.91 -29.70 15.53
C LEU A 469 17.47 -29.98 15.06
N ILE A 470 17.05 -29.33 13.97
CA ILE A 470 15.74 -29.52 13.33
C ILE A 470 15.58 -30.95 12.81
N ILE A 471 16.60 -31.51 12.15
CA ILE A 471 16.63 -32.91 11.69
C ILE A 471 16.47 -33.85 12.88
N THR A 472 17.30 -33.71 13.93
CA THR A 472 17.22 -34.54 15.13
C THR A 472 15.85 -34.47 15.82
N LYS A 473 15.22 -33.29 15.88
CA LYS A 473 13.85 -33.14 16.40
C LYS A 473 12.83 -33.89 15.55
N THR A 474 12.99 -33.85 14.23
CA THR A 474 12.11 -34.54 13.28
C THR A 474 12.26 -36.06 13.41
N ASP A 475 13.49 -36.55 13.52
CA ASP A 475 13.80 -37.97 13.75
C ASP A 475 13.16 -38.47 15.04
N ALA A 476 13.30 -37.71 16.13
CA ALA A 476 12.68 -38.06 17.41
C ALA A 476 11.14 -38.12 17.34
N LEU A 477 10.51 -37.24 16.55
CA LEU A 477 9.07 -37.24 16.34
C LEU A 477 8.60 -38.41 15.45
N LEU A 478 9.38 -38.76 14.42
CA LEU A 478 9.13 -39.93 13.58
C LEU A 478 9.27 -41.23 14.39
N GLU A 479 10.32 -41.34 15.21
CA GLU A 479 10.49 -42.49 16.10
C GLU A 479 9.35 -42.60 17.14
N TYR A 480 8.90 -41.46 17.68
CA TYR A 480 7.75 -41.42 18.57
C TYR A 480 6.45 -41.88 17.88
N GLN A 481 6.24 -41.47 16.62
CA GLN A 481 5.11 -41.91 15.80
C GLN A 481 5.14 -43.41 15.57
N GLU A 482 6.29 -43.97 15.16
CA GLU A 482 6.46 -45.41 14.92
C GLU A 482 6.21 -46.25 16.20
N ARG A 483 6.63 -45.75 17.36
CA ARG A 483 6.39 -46.42 18.66
C ARG A 483 4.93 -46.36 19.14
N HIS A 484 4.13 -45.45 18.61
CA HIS A 484 2.74 -45.20 19.06
C HIS A 484 1.71 -45.26 17.93
N GLU A 485 2.05 -45.92 16.83
CA GLU A 485 1.27 -45.97 15.59
C GLU A 485 -0.19 -46.40 15.83
N ASP A 486 -0.41 -47.44 16.66
CA ASP A 486 -1.73 -47.95 17.05
C ASP A 486 -2.58 -46.94 17.85
N LYS A 487 -1.94 -46.02 18.58
CA LYS A 487 -2.60 -45.00 19.41
C LYS A 487 -2.91 -43.76 18.57
N TYR A 488 -2.01 -43.39 17.66
CA TYR A 488 -2.17 -42.27 16.74
C TYR A 488 -3.21 -42.52 15.66
N ALA A 489 -3.26 -43.73 15.10
CA ALA A 489 -4.29 -44.14 14.14
C ALA A 489 -5.72 -44.01 14.71
N ARG A 490 -5.88 -44.09 16.05
CA ARG A 490 -7.17 -43.91 16.74
C ARG A 490 -7.51 -42.46 17.07
N LEU A 491 -6.52 -41.59 17.24
CA LEU A 491 -6.72 -40.18 17.62
C LEU A 491 -6.95 -39.27 16.40
N PHE A 492 -6.46 -39.67 15.22
CA PHE A 492 -6.62 -38.91 13.99
C PHE A 492 -7.10 -39.80 12.82
N PRO A 493 -8.32 -40.37 12.90
CA PRO A 493 -8.79 -41.35 11.93
C PRO A 493 -9.12 -40.78 10.54
N ASN A 494 -9.15 -39.44 10.38
CA ASN A 494 -9.56 -38.74 9.16
C ASN A 494 -8.51 -37.73 8.63
N LEU A 495 -7.21 -37.93 8.93
CA LEU A 495 -6.09 -37.14 8.38
C LEU A 495 -5.24 -37.96 7.40
#